data_AF-A0A8T7BEC7-F1
#
_entry.id   AF-A0A8T7BEC7-F1
#
_cell.length_a   1.000
_cell.length_b   1.000
_cell.length_c   1.000
_cell.angle_alpha   90.00
_cell.angle_beta   90.00
_cell.angle_gamma   90.00
#
_symmetry.space_group_name_H-M   'P 1'
#
loop_
_entity.id
_entity.type
_entity.pdbx_description
1 polymer ?
#
loop_
_entity_poly.entity_id
_entity_poly.type
_entity_poly.pdbx_seq_one_letter_code
_entity_poly.pdbx_strand_id
1 'polypeptide(L)' 'MANKNNNPQSTPLAIVGIGCRFPKANNAKQYWHNIRQGIDAITDIPDSHWDPADYFNDDKNAPDMTYA' A
#
# COMPACT_ATOMS: atom_id res chain seq x y z
N MET A 1 -28.68 -34.25 -27.64
CA MET A 1 -29.38 -33.09 -27.06
C MET A 1 -28.55 -32.57 -25.89
N ALA A 2 -28.47 -31.25 -25.74
CA ALA A 2 -27.28 -30.53 -25.25
C ALA A 2 -26.79 -30.84 -23.81
N ASN A 3 -25.45 -30.91 -23.70
CA ASN A 3 -24.67 -30.97 -22.45
C ASN A 3 -24.67 -29.58 -21.77
N LYS A 4 -25.29 -29.46 -20.60
CA LYS A 4 -25.26 -28.23 -19.80
C LYS A 4 -23.94 -28.18 -19.03
N ASN A 5 -23.01 -27.36 -19.51
CA ASN A 5 -21.79 -27.01 -18.79
C ASN A 5 -22.18 -26.26 -17.51
N ASN A 6 -22.21 -26.96 -16.37
CA ASN A 6 -22.37 -26.39 -15.04
C ASN A 6 -21.07 -25.69 -14.63
N ASN A 7 -20.76 -24.56 -15.27
CA ASN A 7 -19.79 -23.64 -14.71
C ASN A 7 -20.55 -22.84 -13.64
N PRO A 8 -20.24 -22.96 -12.33
CA PRO A 8 -20.87 -22.11 -11.34
C PRO A 8 -20.55 -20.67 -11.75
N GLN A 9 -21.56 -19.98 -12.26
CA GLN A 9 -21.49 -18.56 -12.56
C GLN A 9 -20.91 -17.88 -11.32
N SER A 10 -19.79 -17.18 -11.48
CA SER A 10 -19.09 -16.53 -10.39
C SER A 10 -20.08 -15.62 -9.66
N THR A 11 -20.51 -16.03 -8.46
CA THR A 11 -21.50 -15.30 -7.67
C THR A 11 -20.97 -13.89 -7.41
N PRO A 12 -21.66 -12.82 -7.84
CA PRO A 12 -21.20 -11.46 -7.59
C PRO A 12 -21.08 -11.18 -6.10
N LEU A 13 -19.93 -10.64 -5.67
CA LEU A 13 -19.67 -10.26 -4.29
C LEU A 13 -19.61 -8.74 -4.17
N ALA A 14 -20.40 -8.18 -3.23
CA ALA A 14 -20.42 -6.76 -2.97
C ALA A 14 -19.44 -6.37 -1.85
N ILE A 15 -18.69 -5.31 -2.06
CA ILE A 15 -17.93 -4.62 -1.00
C ILE A 15 -18.87 -3.57 -0.39
N VAL A 16 -19.34 -3.82 0.84
CA VAL A 16 -20.32 -2.96 1.51
C VAL A 16 -19.68 -1.87 2.39
N GLY A 17 -18.36 -1.89 2.55
CA GLY A 17 -17.62 -0.90 3.32
C GLY A 17 -16.10 -1.05 3.16
N ILE A 18 -15.38 0.02 3.46
CA ILE A 18 -13.91 0.05 3.45
C ILE A 18 -13.38 0.96 4.55
N GLY A 19 -12.34 0.49 5.26
CA GLY A 19 -11.53 1.29 6.18
C GLY A 19 -10.14 1.50 5.59
N CYS A 20 -9.56 2.68 5.78
CA CYS A 20 -8.26 3.02 5.20
C CYS A 20 -7.41 3.82 6.19
N ARG A 21 -6.12 3.49 6.26
CA ARG A 21 -5.07 4.32 6.87
C ARG A 21 -3.81 4.17 6.02
N PHE A 22 -3.44 5.23 5.34
CA PHE A 22 -2.34 5.29 4.38
C PHE A 22 -1.48 6.55 4.62
N PRO A 23 -0.26 6.61 4.06
CA PRO A 23 0.53 7.83 4.08
C PRO A 23 -0.27 9.04 3.57
N LYS A 24 -0.24 10.13 4.34
CA LYS A 24 -1.02 11.36 4.10
C LYS A 24 -2.55 11.14 3.95
N ALA A 25 -3.11 10.03 4.44
CA ALA A 25 -4.55 9.75 4.37
C ALA A 25 -5.07 8.89 5.52
N ASN A 26 -5.85 9.50 6.42
CA ASN A 26 -6.40 8.83 7.60
C ASN A 26 -7.80 8.20 7.36
N ASN A 27 -8.31 8.25 6.14
CA ASN A 27 -9.59 7.65 5.76
C ASN A 27 -9.68 7.45 4.23
N ALA A 28 -10.70 6.69 3.80
CA ALA A 28 -10.91 6.33 2.39
C ALA A 28 -11.10 7.56 1.48
N LYS A 29 -11.75 8.62 1.99
CA LYS A 29 -11.99 9.85 1.22
C LYS A 29 -10.67 10.59 0.93
N GLN A 30 -9.80 10.72 1.93
CA GLN A 30 -8.48 11.33 1.77
C GLN A 30 -7.59 10.49 0.84
N TYR A 31 -7.62 9.16 1.00
CA TYR A 31 -6.85 8.27 0.13
C TYR A 31 -7.28 8.41 -1.35
N TRP A 32 -8.59 8.41 -1.61
CA TRP A 32 -9.11 8.61 -2.96
C TRP A 32 -8.77 9.99 -3.54
N HIS A 33 -8.79 11.03 -2.71
CA HIS A 33 -8.34 12.36 -3.12
C HIS A 33 -6.87 12.34 -3.54
N ASN A 34 -5.99 11.72 -2.74
CA ASN A 34 -4.55 11.64 -3.04
C ASN A 34 -4.30 10.96 -4.40
N ILE A 35 -4.97 9.83 -4.67
CA ILE A 35 -4.87 9.14 -5.97
C ILE A 35 -5.32 10.07 -7.11
N ARG A 36 -6.49 10.69 -6.97
CA ARG A 36 -7.06 11.54 -8.03
C ARG A 36 -6.23 12.78 -8.33
N GLN A 37 -5.47 13.27 -7.34
CA GLN A 37 -4.61 14.44 -7.49
C GLN A 37 -3.15 14.07 -7.80
N GLY A 38 -2.81 12.77 -7.84
CA GLY A 38 -1.42 12.33 -8.05
C GLY A 38 -0.48 12.77 -6.93
N ILE A 39 -0.96 12.80 -5.68
CA ILE A 39 -0.15 13.25 -4.54
C ILE A 39 0.95 12.23 -4.25
N ASP A 40 2.21 12.69 -4.24
CA ASP A 40 3.32 11.93 -3.69
C ASP A 40 3.25 11.95 -2.16
N ALA A 41 3.10 10.74 -1.60
CA ALA A 41 2.97 10.52 -0.17
C ALA A 41 4.23 9.91 0.47
N ILE A 42 5.30 9.73 -0.30
CA ILE A 42 6.60 9.31 0.22
C ILE A 42 7.22 10.46 1.02
N THR A 43 7.79 10.14 2.17
CA THR A 43 8.49 11.09 3.04
C THR A 43 9.69 10.40 3.67
N ASP A 44 10.60 11.18 4.23
CA ASP A 44 11.65 10.68 5.11
C ASP A 44 11.06 9.99 6.35
N ILE A 45 11.89 9.19 7.01
CA ILE A 45 11.55 8.51 8.26
C ILE A 45 11.33 9.59 9.34
N PRO A 46 10.16 9.63 10.00
CA PRO A 46 9.90 10.65 11.00
C PRO A 46 10.76 10.44 12.25
N ASP A 47 11.26 11.54 12.84
CA ASP A 47 12.10 11.57 14.05
C ASP A 47 11.53 10.77 15.25
N SER A 48 10.23 10.52 15.28
CA SER A 48 9.57 9.71 16.30
C SER A 48 9.83 8.20 16.18
N HIS A 49 10.52 7.73 15.13
CA HIS A 49 10.79 6.33 14.88
C HIS A 49 12.23 5.97 15.29
N TRP A 50 13.09 5.64 14.33
CA TRP A 50 14.51 5.37 14.52
C TRP A 50 15.33 6.39 13.74
N ASP A 51 16.59 6.60 14.13
CA ASP A 51 17.52 7.42 13.37
C ASP A 51 18.01 6.64 12.13
N PRO A 52 17.75 7.09 10.90
CA PRO A 52 18.21 6.41 9.69
C PRO A 52 19.74 6.31 9.62
N ALA A 53 20.47 7.25 10.23
CA ALA A 53 21.93 7.28 10.20
C ALA A 53 22.57 6.08 10.89
N ASP A 54 21.84 5.41 11.81
CA ASP A 54 22.33 4.21 12.49
C ASP A 54 22.41 3.00 11.55
N TYR A 55 21.67 3.01 10.43
CA TYR A 55 21.51 1.86 9.53
C TYR A 55 21.78 2.17 8.06
N PHE A 56 22.04 3.43 7.68
CA PHE A 56 22.26 3.79 6.28
C PHE A 56 23.70 3.49 5.81
N ASN A 57 23.82 2.79 4.69
CA ASN A 57 25.09 2.60 3.97
C ASN A 57 24.84 2.55 2.45
N ASP A 58 25.63 3.30 1.68
CA ASP A 58 25.55 3.33 0.21
C ASP A 58 25.95 1.98 -0.44
N ASP A 59 26.80 1.18 0.23
CA ASP A 59 27.09 -0.19 -0.22
C ASP A 59 25.95 -1.13 0.14
N LYS A 60 25.22 -1.56 -0.89
CA LYS A 60 24.09 -2.50 -0.78
C LYS A 60 24.47 -3.87 -0.22
N ASN A 61 25.76 -4.20 -0.18
CA ASN A 61 26.27 -5.45 0.36
C ASN A 61 26.87 -5.31 1.77
N ALA A 62 26.86 -4.10 2.34
CA ALA A 62 27.33 -3.88 3.70
C ALA A 62 26.50 -4.73 4.67
N PRO A 63 27.15 -5.58 5.50
CA PRO A 63 26.43 -6.40 6.48
C PRO A 63 25.62 -5.54 7.43
N ASP A 64 24.39 -5.98 7.72
CA ASP A 64 23.47 -5.38 8.70
C ASP A 64 23.09 -3.90 8.45
N MET A 65 23.23 -3.40 7.22
CA MET A 65 22.89 -2.03 6.81
C MET A 65 21.83 -1.99 5.69
N THR A 66 21.19 -0.85 5.51
CA THR A 66 20.22 -0.55 4.44
C THR A 66 20.71 0.62 3.57
N TYR A 67 20.33 0.63 2.29
CA TYR A 67 20.58 1.74 1.35
C TYR A 67 19.31 2.56 1.06
N ALA A 68 18.22 2.23 1.77
CA ALA A 68 16.92 2.88 1.67
C ALA A 68 16.76 3.99 2.70
#